data_AF-A0A0P0WPR2-F1
#
_entry.id   AF-A0A0P0WPR2-F1
#
_cell.length_a   1.000
_cell.length_b   1.000
_cell.length_c   1.000
_cell.angle_alpha   90.00
_cell.angle_beta   90.00
_cell.angle_gamma   90.00
#
_symmetry.space_group_name_H-M   'P 1'
#
loop_
_entity.id
_entity.type
_entity.pdbx_description
1 polymer ?
#
loop_
_entity_poly.entity_id
_entity_poly.type
_entity_poly.pdbx_seq_one_letter_code
_entity_poly.pdbx_strand_id
1 'polypeptide(L)'
;GGIYTLPSHLSPLARDLIPRMLVVDPMKRITIREIREHQWFTVGLPRYLAVPPPDTAQQVKKLDDETLNDVINMGFDKNQLIESLHKRLQNEATVAYYLLLDNRLRTTSGYLGAEFHESMESSLAQVTPAETPNSATDHRQHGHMESPGFGLRHHFAADRKWALGLQSRAHPREIITEVLKALQELNVCWKKIGHYNMKCRWSPSFPSHESMMHNNHGFGAESAIIETDDSEKSTHTVKFEIQLYKTRDEKYLLDLQRVSGPQLLFLDLCSAFLTQLRVL
;
A
#
# COMPACT_ATOMS: atom_id res chain seq x y z
N GLY A 1 -23.51 -12.42 10.69
CA GLY A 1 -24.48 -12.29 9.58
C GLY A 1 -23.73 -12.44 8.28
N GLY A 2 -24.24 -13.26 7.36
CA GLY A 2 -23.59 -13.59 6.08
C GLY A 2 -24.32 -14.74 5.36
N ILE A 3 -25.60 -14.93 5.67
CA ILE A 3 -26.41 -16.03 5.13
C ILE A 3 -27.27 -15.42 4.03
N TYR A 4 -27.10 -15.95 2.82
CA TYR A 4 -27.88 -15.62 1.64
C TYR A 4 -28.13 -16.92 0.87
N THR A 5 -29.18 -16.93 0.05
CA THR A 5 -29.51 -18.06 -0.82
C THR A 5 -29.07 -17.74 -2.24
N LEU A 6 -28.48 -18.72 -2.93
CA LEU A 6 -28.09 -18.58 -4.32
C LEU A 6 -29.21 -19.17 -5.21
N PRO A 7 -29.81 -18.38 -6.12
CA PRO A 7 -30.83 -18.87 -7.05
C PRO A 7 -30.34 -20.03 -7.93
N SER A 8 -31.27 -20.88 -8.35
CA SER A 8 -30.99 -22.04 -9.22
C SER A 8 -30.48 -21.64 -10.62
N HIS A 9 -30.80 -20.43 -11.08
CA HIS A 9 -30.42 -19.95 -12.42
C HIS A 9 -28.96 -19.43 -12.51
N LEU A 10 -28.24 -19.32 -11.39
CA LEU A 10 -26.84 -18.90 -11.42
C LEU A 10 -25.94 -19.99 -11.99
N SER A 11 -25.02 -19.59 -12.88
CA SER A 11 -24.01 -20.48 -13.45
C SER A 11 -23.09 -21.05 -12.35
N PRO A 12 -22.51 -22.24 -12.53
CA PRO A 12 -21.63 -22.84 -11.53
C PRO A 12 -20.47 -21.94 -11.12
N LEU A 13 -19.86 -21.24 -12.09
CA LEU A 13 -18.77 -20.30 -11.85
C LEU A 13 -19.22 -19.06 -11.07
N ALA A 14 -20.44 -18.56 -11.29
CA ALA A 14 -21.00 -17.45 -10.50
C ALA A 14 -21.23 -17.88 -9.04
N ARG A 15 -21.73 -19.11 -8.85
CA ARG A 15 -21.98 -19.69 -7.54
C ARG A 15 -20.69 -19.97 -6.75
N ASP A 16 -19.54 -20.09 -7.41
CA ASP A 16 -18.24 -20.17 -6.74
C ASP A 16 -17.68 -18.77 -6.39
N LEU A 17 -17.82 -17.79 -7.30
CA LEU A 17 -17.26 -16.45 -7.09
C LEU A 17 -17.99 -15.64 -6.02
N ILE A 18 -19.34 -15.60 -6.08
CA ILE A 18 -20.15 -14.75 -5.20
C ILE A 18 -19.87 -15.04 -3.72
N PRO A 19 -19.81 -16.30 -3.26
CA PRO A 19 -19.45 -16.58 -1.87
C PRO A 19 -18.08 -16.13 -1.45
N ARG A 20 -17.08 -16.21 -2.34
CA ARG A 20 -15.72 -15.75 -2.07
C ARG A 20 -15.64 -14.22 -1.94
N MET A 21 -16.48 -13.50 -2.67
CA MET A 21 -16.63 -12.03 -2.55
C MET A 21 -17.38 -11.62 -1.29
N LEU A 22 -18.35 -12.42 -0.85
CA LEU A 22 -19.22 -12.14 0.30
C LEU A 22 -18.74 -12.81 1.60
N VAL A 23 -17.49 -13.28 1.66
CA VAL A 23 -16.90 -13.80 2.91
C VAL A 23 -16.91 -12.71 3.98
N VAL A 24 -17.45 -13.06 5.16
CA VAL A 24 -17.57 -12.17 6.31
C VAL A 24 -16.20 -11.73 6.82
N ASP A 25 -15.23 -12.65 6.88
CA ASP A 25 -13.86 -12.36 7.27
C ASP A 25 -13.11 -11.64 6.13
N PRO A 26 -12.75 -10.36 6.28
CA PRO A 26 -12.10 -9.59 5.22
C PRO A 26 -10.71 -10.15 4.85
N MET A 27 -10.03 -10.84 5.77
CA MET A 27 -8.72 -11.44 5.50
C MET A 27 -8.80 -12.71 4.66
N LYS A 28 -9.98 -13.33 4.60
CA LYS A 28 -10.26 -14.53 3.79
C LYS A 28 -11.08 -14.22 2.54
N ARG A 29 -11.55 -12.97 2.41
CA ARG A 29 -12.32 -12.51 1.25
C ARG A 29 -11.41 -12.42 0.04
N ILE A 30 -11.92 -12.87 -1.10
CA ILE A 30 -11.18 -12.82 -2.36
C ILE A 30 -10.79 -11.37 -2.70
N THR A 31 -9.55 -11.20 -3.12
CA THR A 31 -8.97 -9.92 -3.54
C THR A 31 -9.31 -9.61 -4.99
N ILE A 32 -9.20 -8.34 -5.40
CA ILE A 32 -9.40 -7.95 -6.81
C ILE A 32 -8.45 -8.72 -7.75
N ARG A 33 -7.22 -8.98 -7.33
CA ARG A 33 -6.26 -9.76 -8.12
C ARG A 33 -6.78 -11.18 -8.38
N GLU A 34 -7.22 -11.85 -7.33
CA GLU A 34 -7.78 -13.22 -7.43
C GLU A 34 -9.11 -13.24 -8.20
N ILE A 35 -9.95 -12.20 -8.08
CA ILE A 35 -11.18 -12.06 -8.88
C ILE A 35 -10.82 -12.00 -10.37
N ARG A 36 -9.78 -11.26 -10.74
CA ARG A 36 -9.36 -11.10 -12.14
C ARG A 36 -8.81 -12.38 -12.76
N GLU A 37 -8.31 -13.28 -11.94
CA GLU A 37 -7.87 -14.62 -12.34
C GLU A 37 -9.02 -15.63 -12.37
N HIS A 38 -10.19 -15.28 -11.81
CA HIS A 38 -11.33 -16.19 -11.70
C HIS A 38 -12.01 -16.41 -13.05
N GLN A 39 -12.30 -17.67 -13.39
CA GLN A 39 -12.90 -18.04 -14.69
C GLN A 39 -14.22 -17.33 -15.00
N TRP A 40 -15.07 -17.12 -14.00
CA TRP A 40 -16.31 -16.35 -14.20
C TRP A 40 -16.04 -14.91 -14.70
N PHE A 41 -14.95 -14.29 -14.23
CA PHE A 41 -14.60 -12.91 -14.55
C PHE A 41 -13.89 -12.78 -15.90
N THR A 42 -13.11 -13.79 -16.31
CA THR A 42 -12.35 -13.77 -17.56
C THR A 42 -13.19 -14.08 -18.79
N VAL A 43 -14.33 -14.76 -18.64
CA VAL A 43 -15.24 -15.08 -19.74
C VAL A 43 -15.85 -13.80 -20.31
N GLY A 44 -15.52 -13.49 -21.57
CA GLY A 44 -16.04 -12.31 -22.27
C GLY A 44 -15.49 -10.99 -21.73
N LEU A 45 -14.39 -11.01 -20.95
CA LEU A 45 -13.80 -9.80 -20.38
C LEU A 45 -13.22 -8.92 -21.49
N PRO A 46 -13.75 -7.69 -21.68
CA PRO A 46 -13.15 -6.75 -22.62
C PRO A 46 -11.71 -6.43 -22.23
N ARG A 47 -10.82 -6.35 -23.22
CA ARG A 47 -9.37 -6.16 -22.98
C ARG A 47 -9.04 -4.89 -22.20
N TYR A 48 -9.83 -3.83 -22.38
CA TYR A 48 -9.68 -2.58 -21.62
C TYR A 48 -9.90 -2.74 -20.10
N LEU A 49 -10.56 -3.82 -19.66
CA LEU A 49 -10.70 -4.20 -18.24
C LEU A 49 -9.66 -5.25 -17.81
N ALA A 50 -9.05 -5.96 -18.76
CA ALA A 50 -8.05 -6.99 -18.50
C ALA A 50 -6.67 -6.41 -18.16
N VAL A 51 -6.37 -5.18 -18.60
CA VAL A 51 -5.15 -4.45 -18.23
C VAL A 51 -5.33 -3.88 -16.82
N PRO A 52 -4.46 -4.19 -15.84
CA PRO A 52 -4.53 -3.56 -14.53
C PRO A 52 -4.47 -2.03 -14.70
N PRO A 53 -5.40 -1.26 -14.12
CA PRO A 53 -5.28 0.19 -14.13
C PRO A 53 -3.92 0.55 -13.54
N PRO A 54 -3.16 1.47 -14.18
CA PRO A 54 -1.80 1.70 -13.77
C PRO A 54 -1.63 1.82 -12.27
N ASP A 55 -0.75 1.05 -11.62
CA ASP A 55 -0.57 1.19 -10.19
C ASP A 55 -0.24 2.65 -9.87
N THR A 56 -1.14 3.30 -9.12
CA THR A 56 -1.35 4.76 -9.07
C THR A 56 -0.10 5.56 -8.68
N ALA A 57 0.89 4.92 -8.06
CA ALA A 57 2.10 5.55 -7.55
C ALA A 57 3.36 5.35 -8.42
N GLN A 58 3.40 4.34 -9.30
CA GLN A 58 4.61 4.00 -10.06
C GLN A 58 4.56 4.47 -11.51
N GLN A 59 3.37 4.66 -12.08
CA GLN A 59 3.25 4.95 -13.52
C GLN A 59 3.39 6.41 -13.93
N VAL A 60 3.21 7.36 -13.02
CA VAL A 60 3.51 8.77 -13.33
C VAL A 60 5.00 8.96 -13.67
N LYS A 61 5.86 8.01 -13.30
CA LYS A 61 7.31 8.06 -13.57
C LYS A 61 7.77 7.30 -14.82
N LYS A 62 6.91 6.57 -15.52
CA LYS A 62 7.32 5.81 -16.71
C LYS A 62 6.26 5.88 -17.80
N LEU A 63 6.02 7.08 -18.31
CA LEU A 63 5.38 7.22 -19.61
C LEU A 63 6.29 6.55 -20.64
N ASP A 64 5.74 5.65 -21.44
CA ASP A 64 6.49 5.02 -22.52
C ASP A 64 6.80 6.06 -23.60
N ASP A 65 8.06 6.50 -23.66
CA ASP A 65 8.52 7.58 -24.54
C ASP A 65 8.32 7.23 -26.02
N GLU A 66 8.39 5.95 -26.37
CA GLU A 66 8.17 5.49 -27.74
C GLU A 66 6.70 5.60 -28.15
N THR A 67 5.77 5.12 -27.32
CA THR A 67 4.33 5.31 -27.55
C THR A 67 3.95 6.80 -27.55
N LEU A 68 4.60 7.61 -26.69
CA LEU A 68 4.37 9.05 -26.67
C LEU A 68 4.78 9.70 -28.01
N ASN A 69 5.93 9.33 -28.55
CA ASN A 69 6.38 9.81 -29.85
C ASN A 69 5.47 9.37 -31.00
N ASP A 70 4.92 8.15 -30.95
CA ASP A 70 3.97 7.68 -31.96
C ASP A 70 2.68 8.55 -31.97
N VAL A 71 2.17 8.91 -30.80
CA VAL A 71 0.99 9.80 -30.68
C VAL A 71 1.33 11.22 -31.14
N ILE A 72 2.53 11.72 -30.81
CA ILE A 72 2.99 13.04 -31.30
C ILE A 72 3.10 13.03 -32.84
N ASN A 73 3.59 11.94 -33.43
CA ASN A 73 3.66 11.76 -34.88
C ASN A 73 2.28 11.69 -35.55
N MET A 74 1.23 11.35 -34.81
CA MET A 74 -0.16 11.42 -35.29
C MET A 74 -0.74 12.84 -35.27
N GLY A 75 0.03 13.85 -34.81
CA GLY A 75 -0.34 15.26 -34.85
C GLY A 75 -0.83 15.85 -33.54
N PHE A 76 -0.71 15.12 -32.41
CA PHE A 76 -1.10 15.62 -31.10
C PHE A 76 0.04 16.41 -30.41
N ASP A 77 -0.32 17.46 -29.67
CA ASP A 77 0.67 18.26 -28.93
C ASP A 77 1.21 17.50 -27.71
N LYS A 78 2.54 17.47 -27.58
CA LYS A 78 3.26 16.76 -26.51
C LYS A 78 2.89 17.27 -25.12
N ASN A 79 2.80 18.59 -24.93
CA ASN A 79 2.57 19.17 -23.62
C ASN A 79 1.12 18.91 -23.18
N GLN A 80 0.16 19.09 -24.10
CA GLN A 80 -1.24 18.77 -23.85
C GLN A 80 -1.46 17.28 -23.58
N LEU A 81 -0.76 16.39 -24.29
CA LEU A 81 -0.85 14.96 -24.07
C LEU A 81 -0.31 14.57 -22.69
N ILE A 82 0.88 15.03 -22.32
CA ILE A 82 1.48 14.76 -21.00
C ILE A 82 0.60 15.33 -19.88
N GLU A 83 0.10 16.56 -20.04
CA GLU A 83 -0.81 17.17 -19.09
C GLU A 83 -2.13 16.40 -18.97
N SER A 84 -2.68 15.93 -20.10
CA SER A 84 -3.89 15.12 -20.13
C SER A 84 -3.70 13.75 -19.49
N LEU A 85 -2.53 13.12 -19.67
CA LEU A 85 -2.17 11.84 -19.04
C LEU A 85 -1.97 12.03 -17.52
N HIS A 86 -1.34 13.12 -17.08
CA HIS A 86 -1.20 13.45 -15.66
C HIS A 86 -2.54 13.80 -14.99
N LYS A 87 -3.39 14.57 -15.67
CA LYS A 87 -4.73 14.96 -15.19
C LYS A 87 -5.80 13.88 -15.41
N ARG A 88 -5.44 12.76 -16.07
CA ARG A 88 -6.33 11.64 -16.41
C ARG A 88 -7.56 12.06 -17.21
N LEU A 89 -7.38 12.99 -18.14
CA LEU A 89 -8.45 13.42 -19.04
C LEU A 89 -8.68 12.37 -20.12
N GLN A 90 -9.93 12.04 -20.41
CA GLN A 90 -10.31 11.19 -21.53
C GLN A 90 -10.54 12.07 -22.76
N ASN A 91 -9.54 12.16 -23.62
CA ASN A 91 -9.59 12.89 -24.88
C ASN A 91 -8.97 12.05 -25.99
N GLU A 92 -9.11 12.49 -27.24
CA GLU A 92 -8.63 11.74 -28.40
C GLU A 92 -7.14 11.38 -28.30
N ALA A 93 -6.33 12.28 -27.73
CA ALA A 93 -4.89 12.07 -27.55
C ALA A 93 -4.58 10.98 -26.50
N THR A 94 -5.27 10.97 -25.35
CA THR A 94 -5.07 9.93 -24.33
C THR A 94 -5.64 8.58 -24.78
N VAL A 95 -6.75 8.57 -25.53
CA VAL A 95 -7.29 7.37 -26.14
C VAL A 95 -6.30 6.79 -27.16
N ALA A 96 -5.75 7.61 -28.05
CA ALA A 96 -4.74 7.18 -29.02
C ALA A 96 -3.50 6.61 -28.32
N TYR A 97 -3.02 7.28 -27.27
CA TYR A 97 -1.90 6.80 -26.44
C TYR A 97 -2.17 5.41 -25.85
N TYR A 98 -3.32 5.21 -25.19
CA TYR A 98 -3.62 3.92 -24.59
C TYR A 98 -3.87 2.81 -25.62
N LEU A 99 -4.42 3.14 -26.80
CA LEU A 99 -4.59 2.19 -27.90
C LEU A 99 -3.27 1.76 -28.53
N LEU A 100 -2.33 2.68 -28.74
CA LEU A 100 -0.98 2.38 -29.23
C LEU A 100 -0.17 1.61 -28.19
N LEU A 101 -0.30 1.97 -26.91
CA LEU A 101 0.30 1.24 -25.82
C LEU A 101 -0.24 -0.20 -25.78
N ASP A 102 -1.55 -0.39 -25.90
CA ASP A 102 -2.17 -1.71 -26.01
C ASP A 102 -1.63 -2.47 -27.24
N ASN A 103 -1.50 -1.82 -28.40
CA ASN A 103 -0.96 -2.44 -29.61
C ASN A 103 0.50 -2.90 -29.45
N ARG A 104 1.37 -2.09 -28.85
CA ARG A 104 2.77 -2.47 -28.59
C ARG A 104 2.90 -3.59 -27.56
N LEU A 105 2.06 -3.57 -26.53
CA LEU A 105 1.98 -4.66 -25.55
C LEU A 105 1.44 -5.96 -26.18
N ARG A 106 0.58 -5.86 -27.21
CA ARG A 106 0.16 -7.02 -28.03
C ARG A 106 1.31 -7.65 -28.81
N THR A 107 2.22 -6.85 -29.34
CA THR A 107 3.31 -7.33 -30.23
C THR A 107 4.51 -7.88 -29.44
N THR A 108 4.77 -7.34 -28.25
CA THR A 108 5.92 -7.72 -27.40
C THR A 108 5.63 -8.89 -26.47
N SER A 109 4.35 -9.17 -26.18
CA SER A 109 3.94 -10.38 -25.48
C SER A 109 3.47 -11.40 -26.51
N GLY A 110 4.28 -12.43 -26.79
CA GLY A 110 3.95 -13.59 -27.65
C GLY A 110 2.76 -14.43 -27.15
N TYR A 111 1.86 -13.85 -26.36
CA TYR A 111 0.66 -14.41 -25.77
C TYR A 111 -0.63 -14.02 -26.53
N LEU A 112 -0.53 -13.17 -27.57
CA LEU A 112 -1.65 -12.71 -28.40
C LEU A 112 -1.51 -13.08 -29.89
N GLY A 113 -0.89 -14.24 -30.17
CA GLY A 113 -0.79 -14.86 -31.50
C GLY A 113 -1.74 -16.04 -31.74
N ALA A 114 -2.65 -16.37 -30.82
CA ALA A 114 -3.65 -17.41 -31.05
C ALA A 114 -4.95 -16.79 -31.59
N GLU A 115 -5.19 -17.12 -32.85
CA GLU A 115 -6.21 -16.70 -33.79
C GLU A 115 -7.64 -16.59 -33.23
N PHE A 116 -8.32 -15.52 -33.64
CA PHE A 116 -9.78 -15.51 -33.75
C PHE A 116 -10.17 -16.60 -34.76
N HIS A 117 -10.77 -17.71 -34.31
CA HIS A 117 -11.55 -18.56 -35.20
C HIS A 117 -13.03 -18.20 -35.03
N GLU A 118 -13.49 -17.40 -35.98
CA GLU A 118 -14.90 -17.10 -36.20
C GLU A 118 -15.63 -18.38 -36.58
N SER A 119 -16.73 -18.66 -35.89
CA SER A 119 -17.54 -19.85 -36.07
C SER A 119 -18.16 -19.88 -37.48
N MET A 120 -17.70 -20.80 -38.35
CA MET A 120 -18.52 -21.36 -39.41
C MET A 120 -18.34 -22.89 -39.49
N GLU A 121 -19.44 -23.54 -39.83
CA GLU A 121 -19.78 -24.95 -39.70
C GLU A 121 -18.99 -25.95 -40.57
N SER A 122 -19.03 -27.22 -40.10
CA SER A 122 -19.21 -28.47 -40.86
C SER A 122 -17.98 -29.30 -41.31
N SER A 123 -17.92 -30.50 -40.71
CA SER A 123 -17.68 -31.83 -41.33
C SER A 123 -16.26 -32.41 -41.49
N LEU A 124 -16.06 -33.47 -40.67
CA LEU A 124 -15.51 -34.82 -40.96
C LEU A 124 -14.01 -35.06 -41.19
N ALA A 125 -13.53 -36.04 -40.39
CA ALA A 125 -12.44 -37.01 -40.63
C ALA A 125 -10.99 -36.48 -40.57
N GLN A 126 -9.96 -37.14 -40.03
CA GLN A 126 -9.76 -38.54 -39.63
C GLN A 126 -8.37 -38.69 -38.96
N VAL A 127 -8.24 -39.71 -38.10
CA VAL A 127 -7.06 -40.61 -37.91
C VAL A 127 -5.82 -40.10 -37.13
N THR A 128 -5.69 -40.63 -35.90
CA THR A 128 -4.45 -40.94 -35.18
C THR A 128 -3.62 -42.02 -35.90
N PRO A 129 -2.31 -42.16 -35.64
CA PRO A 129 -1.94 -43.28 -34.77
C PRO A 129 -0.94 -42.93 -33.66
N ALA A 130 -1.09 -43.67 -32.56
CA ALA A 130 -0.25 -43.73 -31.38
C ALA A 130 1.02 -44.55 -31.62
N GLU A 131 2.08 -44.28 -30.85
CA GLU A 131 2.98 -45.32 -30.31
C GLU A 131 3.52 -44.91 -28.92
N THR A 132 3.43 -45.84 -27.98
CA THR A 132 4.15 -45.95 -26.68
C THR A 132 4.68 -47.40 -26.63
N PRO A 133 5.37 -47.92 -25.58
CA PRO A 133 6.11 -47.34 -24.45
C PRO A 133 7.53 -47.97 -24.32
N ASN A 134 8.32 -47.63 -23.29
CA ASN A 134 9.17 -48.62 -22.59
C ASN A 134 9.57 -48.13 -21.19
N SER A 135 9.37 -49.02 -20.21
CA SER A 135 9.71 -48.90 -18.79
C SER A 135 11.15 -49.35 -18.52
N ALA A 136 11.79 -48.82 -17.48
CA ALA A 136 12.43 -49.60 -16.41
C ALA A 136 13.15 -48.71 -15.37
N THR A 137 12.84 -49.03 -14.11
CA THR A 137 13.57 -48.84 -12.85
C THR A 137 15.10 -48.99 -12.92
N ASP A 138 15.86 -48.21 -12.12
CA ASP A 138 16.68 -48.78 -11.02
C ASP A 138 17.29 -47.71 -10.08
N HIS A 139 17.48 -48.13 -8.83
CA HIS A 139 18.12 -47.49 -7.69
C HIS A 139 19.59 -47.07 -7.92
N ARG A 140 20.04 -46.03 -7.18
CA ARG A 140 21.29 -46.08 -6.40
C ARG A 140 21.38 -45.01 -5.31
N GLN A 141 21.46 -45.48 -4.07
CA GLN A 141 21.94 -44.76 -2.89
C GLN A 141 23.48 -44.84 -2.77
N HIS A 142 24.02 -44.05 -1.82
CA HIS A 142 25.37 -44.01 -1.21
C HIS A 142 26.31 -42.90 -1.74
N GLY A 143 27.01 -42.11 -0.91
CA GLY A 143 27.31 -42.32 0.51
C GLY A 143 27.80 -41.08 1.27
N HIS A 144 27.87 -41.31 2.57
CA HIS A 144 28.28 -40.45 3.67
C HIS A 144 29.81 -40.43 3.81
N MET A 145 30.40 -39.25 4.05
CA MET A 145 31.66 -39.11 4.78
C MET A 145 31.70 -37.79 5.55
N GLU A 146 31.82 -37.90 6.86
CA GLU A 146 32.05 -36.82 7.81
C GLU A 146 33.50 -36.34 7.79
N SER A 147 33.70 -35.03 7.95
CA SER A 147 34.94 -34.48 8.50
C SER A 147 34.63 -33.18 9.27
N PRO A 148 35.15 -32.98 10.49
CA PRO A 148 34.66 -31.97 11.41
C PRO A 148 35.32 -30.60 11.16
N GLY A 149 34.57 -29.71 10.50
CA GLY A 149 34.91 -28.29 10.38
C GLY A 149 34.28 -27.48 11.50
N PHE A 150 35.11 -26.79 12.29
CA PHE A 150 34.78 -25.79 13.30
C PHE A 150 33.61 -24.87 12.87
N GLY A 151 32.39 -25.23 13.28
CA GLY A 151 31.22 -24.39 13.11
C GLY A 151 31.14 -23.36 14.23
N LEU A 152 31.37 -22.10 13.89
CA LEU A 152 31.08 -20.97 14.76
C LEU A 152 29.67 -21.15 15.33
N ARG A 153 29.61 -21.14 16.66
CA ARG A 153 28.38 -21.06 17.44
C ARG A 153 27.63 -19.81 16.97
N HIS A 154 26.69 -19.98 16.03
CA HIS A 154 25.69 -18.97 15.72
C HIS A 154 24.93 -18.74 17.02
N HIS A 155 25.28 -17.67 17.73
CA HIS A 155 24.42 -17.10 18.75
C HIS A 155 23.03 -16.96 18.11
N PHE A 156 22.06 -17.69 18.65
CA PHE A 156 20.65 -17.53 18.32
C PHE A 156 20.31 -16.05 18.43
N ALA A 157 20.26 -15.36 17.29
CA ALA A 157 19.55 -14.10 17.20
C ALA A 157 18.11 -14.45 17.53
N ALA A 158 17.66 -14.11 18.73
CA ALA A 158 16.26 -14.29 19.11
C ALA A 158 15.41 -13.70 17.98
N ASP A 159 14.57 -14.52 17.34
CA ASP A 159 13.67 -14.09 16.29
C ASP A 159 12.81 -12.93 16.81
N ARG A 160 13.22 -11.70 16.47
CA ARG A 160 12.54 -10.50 16.89
C ARG A 160 11.28 -10.38 16.04
N LYS A 161 10.16 -10.83 16.59
CA LYS A 161 8.85 -10.70 15.97
C LYS A 161 8.41 -9.24 16.06
N TRP A 162 8.12 -8.65 14.90
CA TRP A 162 7.51 -7.33 14.83
C TRP A 162 6.07 -7.38 15.36
N ALA A 163 5.66 -6.33 16.05
CA ALA A 163 4.30 -6.14 16.51
C ALA A 163 3.81 -4.74 16.09
N LEU A 164 2.52 -4.64 15.78
CA LEU A 164 1.85 -3.36 15.60
C LEU A 164 1.58 -2.75 16.98
N GLY A 165 1.92 -1.48 17.15
CA GLY A 165 1.57 -0.66 18.32
C GLY A 165 1.97 -1.26 19.67
N LEU A 166 1.24 -0.87 20.72
CA LEU A 166 1.42 -1.37 22.09
C LEU A 166 0.15 -2.04 22.58
N GLN A 167 0.28 -3.25 23.11
CA GLN A 167 -0.84 -3.98 23.69
C GLN A 167 -0.88 -3.83 25.21
N SER A 168 -2.06 -3.58 25.75
CA SER A 168 -2.31 -3.53 27.19
C SER A 168 -3.62 -4.24 27.56
N ARG A 169 -3.66 -4.81 28.76
CA ARG A 169 -4.87 -5.39 29.37
C ARG A 169 -5.56 -4.43 30.35
N ALA A 170 -4.98 -3.26 30.58
CA ALA A 170 -5.52 -2.27 31.50
C ALA A 170 -6.85 -1.70 30.99
N HIS A 171 -7.62 -1.09 31.90
CA HIS A 171 -8.89 -0.47 31.53
C HIS A 171 -8.62 0.72 30.57
N PRO A 172 -9.45 0.96 29.52
CA PRO A 172 -9.20 2.03 28.54
C PRO A 172 -9.00 3.41 29.15
N ARG A 173 -9.69 3.67 30.26
CA ARG A 173 -9.55 4.91 31.02
C ARG A 173 -8.12 5.08 31.56
N GLU A 174 -7.56 4.04 32.15
CA GLU A 174 -6.19 4.05 32.69
C GLU A 174 -5.17 4.22 31.56
N ILE A 175 -5.34 3.48 30.46
CA ILE A 175 -4.46 3.58 29.28
C ILE A 175 -4.45 5.03 28.75
N ILE A 176 -5.62 5.62 28.55
CA ILE A 176 -5.71 7.00 28.04
C ILE A 176 -5.14 8.00 29.06
N THR A 177 -5.33 7.78 30.37
CA THR A 177 -4.71 8.62 31.41
C THR A 177 -3.18 8.60 31.30
N GLU A 178 -2.58 7.43 31.13
CA GLU A 178 -1.12 7.31 30.99
C GLU A 178 -0.59 7.89 29.68
N VAL A 179 -1.34 7.69 28.59
CA VAL A 179 -1.04 8.35 27.30
C VAL A 179 -1.03 9.87 27.48
N LEU A 180 -2.04 10.45 28.13
CA LEU A 180 -2.13 11.90 28.31
C LEU A 180 -0.99 12.45 29.17
N LYS A 181 -0.58 11.73 30.23
CA LYS A 181 0.59 12.11 31.04
C LYS A 181 1.88 12.10 30.21
N ALA A 182 2.13 11.02 29.46
CA ALA A 182 3.31 10.92 28.59
C ALA A 182 3.33 12.02 27.51
N LEU A 183 2.18 12.36 26.93
CA LEU A 183 2.08 13.49 25.98
C LEU A 183 2.41 14.83 26.64
N GLN A 184 1.95 15.04 27.87
CA GLN A 184 2.23 16.25 28.64
C GLN A 184 3.74 16.38 28.94
N GLU A 185 4.37 15.32 29.40
CA GLU A 185 5.81 15.30 29.73
C GLU A 185 6.69 15.55 28.49
N LEU A 186 6.26 15.09 27.32
CA LEU A 186 6.96 15.30 26.06
C LEU A 186 6.62 16.62 25.37
N ASN A 187 5.85 17.50 26.02
CA ASN A 187 5.39 18.78 25.46
C ASN A 187 4.68 18.62 24.11
N VAL A 188 3.94 17.52 23.92
CA VAL A 188 3.13 17.30 22.74
C VAL A 188 1.86 18.13 22.87
N CYS A 189 1.44 18.83 21.81
CA CYS A 189 0.11 19.42 21.75
C CYS A 189 -0.87 18.40 21.14
N TRP A 190 -2.04 18.22 21.74
CA TRP A 190 -3.06 17.31 21.20
C TRP A 190 -4.46 17.93 21.14
N LYS A 191 -5.25 17.42 20.21
CA LYS A 191 -6.68 17.69 20.08
C LYS A 191 -7.45 16.37 20.08
N LYS A 192 -8.45 16.27 20.95
CA LYS A 192 -9.37 15.13 20.99
C LYS A 192 -10.31 15.17 19.79
N ILE A 193 -10.39 14.07 19.03
CA ILE A 193 -11.34 13.90 17.92
C ILE A 193 -12.45 12.91 18.33
N GLY A 194 -12.13 11.91 19.15
CA GLY A 194 -13.08 10.94 19.68
C GLY A 194 -12.69 10.48 21.09
N HIS A 195 -13.46 9.57 21.69
CA HIS A 195 -13.15 9.05 23.04
C HIS A 195 -11.78 8.37 23.14
N TYR A 196 -11.33 7.78 22.04
CA TYR A 196 -10.10 6.99 21.94
C TYR A 196 -9.21 7.42 20.76
N ASN A 197 -9.46 8.62 20.21
CA ASN A 197 -8.77 9.17 19.05
C ASN A 197 -8.28 10.59 19.35
N MET A 198 -7.00 10.84 19.09
CA MET A 198 -6.37 12.15 19.29
C MET A 198 -5.41 12.47 18.13
N LYS A 199 -5.47 13.72 17.66
CA LYS A 199 -4.46 14.26 16.75
C LYS A 199 -3.43 15.05 17.54
N CYS A 200 -2.17 14.75 17.27
CA CYS A 200 -1.03 15.25 18.02
C CYS A 200 -0.09 16.03 17.11
N ARG A 201 0.53 17.06 17.66
CA ARG A 201 1.58 17.86 17.04
C ARG A 201 2.72 18.01 18.03
N TRP A 202 3.91 17.65 17.59
CA TRP A 202 5.12 17.78 18.37
C TRP A 202 6.19 18.52 17.57
N SER A 203 6.95 19.35 18.26
CA SER A 203 8.12 20.04 17.75
C SER A 203 9.16 19.99 18.85
N PRO A 204 10.39 19.50 18.60
CA PRO A 204 11.46 19.60 19.58
C PRO A 204 11.67 21.09 19.86
N SER A 205 11.38 21.53 21.08
CA SER A 205 11.63 22.91 21.48
C SER A 205 13.14 23.14 21.41
N PHE A 206 13.59 24.03 20.53
CA PHE A 206 14.87 24.70 20.77
C PHE A 206 14.64 25.62 21.97
N PRO A 207 15.45 25.55 23.04
CA PRO A 207 15.36 26.52 24.11
C PRO A 207 15.75 27.89 23.56
N SER A 208 14.76 28.64 23.07
CA SER A 208 14.89 30.08 22.91
C SER A 208 14.98 30.65 24.31
N HIS A 209 16.18 31.13 24.63
CA HIS A 209 16.56 31.87 25.82
C HIS A 209 15.37 32.63 26.43
N GLU A 210 15.13 32.41 27.71
CA GLU A 210 14.34 33.32 28.54
C GLU A 210 14.81 34.75 28.29
N SER A 211 13.89 35.60 27.87
CA SER A 211 14.02 37.04 28.09
C SER A 211 12.70 37.54 28.65
N MET A 212 12.58 37.36 29.97
CA MET A 212 11.89 38.32 30.80
C MET A 212 12.59 39.67 30.65
N MET A 213 11.92 40.68 30.10
CA MET A 213 12.01 42.06 30.58
C MET A 213 10.74 42.81 30.13
N HIS A 214 9.95 43.22 31.11
CA HIS A 214 9.08 44.39 30.97
C HIS A 214 9.97 45.63 30.71
N ASN A 215 9.63 46.47 29.74
CA ASN A 215 9.39 47.89 30.02
C ASN A 215 8.86 48.66 28.79
N ASN A 216 7.96 49.58 29.11
CA ASN A 216 7.28 50.52 28.24
C ASN A 216 8.14 51.77 28.00
N HIS A 217 8.32 52.23 26.76
CA HIS A 217 8.32 53.65 26.35
C HIS A 217 8.49 53.77 24.82
N GLY A 218 7.79 54.72 24.21
CA GLY A 218 7.58 54.79 22.76
C GLY A 218 8.49 55.72 21.96
N PHE A 219 7.97 56.03 20.77
CA PHE A 219 8.42 57.00 19.75
C PHE A 219 9.57 56.58 18.82
N GLY A 220 9.25 56.54 17.52
CA GLY A 220 10.17 57.00 16.47
C GLY A 220 10.80 55.94 15.57
N ALA A 221 10.18 55.79 14.39
CA ALA A 221 10.79 55.56 13.07
C ALA A 221 11.56 54.26 12.78
N GLU A 222 11.08 53.65 11.67
CA GLU A 222 11.83 52.88 10.68
C GLU A 222 12.75 51.75 11.17
N SER A 223 12.26 50.51 11.04
CA SER A 223 13.13 49.38 10.75
C SER A 223 12.39 48.32 9.97
N ALA A 224 13.09 47.86 8.93
CA ALA A 224 12.65 47.03 7.84
C ALA A 224 11.77 45.83 8.25
N ILE A 225 10.70 45.65 7.49
CA ILE A 225 9.97 44.39 7.39
C ILE A 225 10.96 43.36 6.83
N ILE A 226 11.59 42.60 7.73
CA ILE A 226 12.24 41.35 7.35
C ILE A 226 11.11 40.33 7.24
N GLU A 227 10.61 40.13 6.02
CA GLU A 227 9.86 38.94 5.64
C GLU A 227 10.79 37.74 5.82
N THR A 228 10.87 37.23 7.05
CA THR A 228 11.53 35.97 7.34
C THR A 228 10.55 34.88 6.96
N ASP A 229 10.84 34.27 5.81
CA ASP A 229 10.29 33.05 5.25
C ASP A 229 9.70 32.10 6.31
N ASP A 230 8.37 31.97 6.33
CA ASP A 230 7.60 31.08 7.22
C ASP A 230 7.82 29.58 6.88
N SER A 231 8.77 29.28 5.99
CA SER A 231 9.11 27.95 5.50
C SER A 231 9.95 27.12 6.50
N GLU A 232 10.83 27.75 7.29
CA GLU A 232 11.79 27.01 8.13
C GLU A 232 11.20 26.39 9.41
N LYS A 233 10.11 26.96 9.98
CA LYS A 233 9.47 26.42 11.20
C LYS A 233 8.77 25.08 10.99
N SER A 234 8.50 24.71 9.75
CA SER A 234 7.81 23.47 9.40
C SER A 234 8.71 22.24 9.43
N THR A 235 10.03 22.42 9.35
CA THR A 235 11.01 21.34 9.11
C THR A 235 11.12 20.33 10.25
N HIS A 236 10.94 20.77 11.50
CA HIS A 236 11.07 19.93 12.68
C HIS A 236 9.74 19.59 13.36
N THR A 237 8.61 19.89 12.72
CA THR A 237 7.29 19.57 13.28
C THR A 237 6.80 18.22 12.79
N VAL A 238 6.40 17.36 13.73
CA VAL A 238 5.76 16.07 13.46
C VAL A 238 4.28 16.15 13.82
N LYS A 239 3.41 15.71 12.90
CA LYS A 239 1.98 15.51 13.17
C LYS A 239 1.69 14.02 13.11
N PHE A 240 0.98 13.51 14.10
CA PHE A 240 0.64 12.10 14.20
C PHE A 240 -0.72 11.92 14.88
N GLU A 241 -1.27 10.73 14.72
CA GLU A 241 -2.57 10.33 15.27
C GLU A 241 -2.37 9.19 16.24
N ILE A 242 -3.06 9.25 17.38
CA ILE A 242 -3.10 8.19 18.37
C ILE A 242 -4.51 7.62 18.37
N GLN A 243 -4.59 6.30 18.26
CA GLN A 243 -5.85 5.57 18.30
C GLN A 243 -5.73 4.34 19.20
N LEU A 244 -6.70 4.19 20.11
CA LEU A 244 -6.84 2.97 20.90
C LEU A 244 -7.90 2.07 20.25
N TYR A 245 -7.53 0.83 19.98
CA TYR A 245 -8.41 -0.20 19.41
C TYR A 245 -8.68 -1.30 20.44
N LYS A 246 -9.88 -1.89 20.39
CA LYS A 246 -10.17 -3.14 21.10
C LYS A 246 -9.81 -4.31 20.19
N THR A 247 -8.98 -5.22 20.69
CA THR A 247 -8.61 -6.47 20.00
C THR A 247 -9.60 -7.59 20.32
N ARG A 248 -9.54 -8.70 19.58
CA ARG A 248 -10.41 -9.87 19.80
C ARG A 248 -10.16 -10.57 21.15
N ASP A 249 -8.96 -10.44 21.70
CA ASP A 249 -8.56 -11.08 22.97
C ASP A 249 -8.95 -10.25 24.21
N GLU A 250 -9.90 -9.31 24.08
CA GLU A 250 -10.26 -8.35 25.14
C GLU A 250 -9.07 -7.48 25.61
N LYS A 251 -8.00 -7.39 24.81
CA LYS A 251 -6.87 -6.47 25.03
C LYS A 251 -7.11 -5.18 24.25
N TYR A 252 -6.44 -4.11 24.67
CA TYR A 252 -6.40 -2.86 23.93
C TYR A 252 -5.07 -2.69 23.20
N LEU A 253 -5.13 -2.14 21.99
CA LEU A 253 -3.98 -1.83 21.15
C LEU A 253 -3.90 -0.32 20.95
N LEU A 254 -2.81 0.29 21.42
CA LEU A 254 -2.48 1.68 21.16
C LEU A 254 -1.65 1.78 19.88
N ASP A 255 -2.16 2.50 18.89
CA ASP A 255 -1.52 2.74 17.62
C ASP A 255 -1.07 4.20 17.50
N LEU A 256 0.11 4.42 16.90
CA LEU A 256 0.69 5.73 16.64
C LEU A 256 0.97 5.83 15.13
N GLN A 257 0.20 6.66 14.44
CA GLN A 257 0.29 6.84 13.00
C GLN A 257 0.87 8.21 12.64
N ARG A 258 2.04 8.24 12.00
CA ARG A 258 2.57 9.49 11.44
C ARG A 258 1.66 10.00 10.32
N VAL A 259 1.22 11.25 10.45
CA VAL A 259 0.41 11.96 9.45
C VAL A 259 1.32 12.80 8.55
N SER A 260 2.25 13.57 9.13
CA SER A 260 3.22 14.38 8.40
C SER A 260 4.47 14.68 9.22
N GLY A 261 5.53 15.18 8.56
CA GLY A 261 6.81 15.52 9.20
C GLY A 261 7.87 14.42 9.06
N PRO A 262 9.12 14.68 9.51
CA PRO A 262 10.25 13.78 9.30
C PRO A 262 10.08 12.42 9.99
N GLN A 263 10.43 11.34 9.28
CA GLN A 263 10.25 9.97 9.77
C GLN A 263 11.15 9.65 10.97
N LEU A 264 12.42 10.05 10.94
CA LEU A 264 13.36 9.79 12.03
C LEU A 264 12.93 10.51 13.31
N LEU A 265 12.55 11.79 13.21
CA LEU A 265 12.01 12.54 14.35
C LEU A 265 10.75 11.89 14.95
N PHE A 266 9.88 11.33 14.11
CA PHE A 266 8.72 10.59 14.60
C PHE A 266 9.11 9.31 15.34
N LEU A 267 10.13 8.58 14.87
CA LEU A 267 10.64 7.39 15.54
C LEU A 267 11.31 7.73 16.89
N ASP A 268 12.06 8.83 16.94
CA ASP A 268 12.65 9.34 18.19
C ASP A 268 11.57 9.72 19.20
N LEU A 269 10.53 10.43 18.75
CA LEU A 269 9.35 10.74 19.56
C LEU A 269 8.65 9.45 20.05
N CYS A 270 8.47 8.46 19.18
CA CYS A 270 7.87 7.19 19.59
C CYS A 270 8.72 6.51 20.67
N SER A 271 10.05 6.46 20.50
CA SER A 271 10.95 5.88 21.51
C SER A 271 10.86 6.60 22.86
N ALA A 272 10.86 7.94 22.86
CA ALA A 272 10.69 8.74 24.07
C ALA A 272 9.31 8.50 24.73
N PHE A 273 8.25 8.46 23.93
CA PHE A 273 6.89 8.17 24.38
C PHE A 273 6.76 6.78 25.00
N LEU A 274 7.36 5.76 24.38
CA LEU A 274 7.41 4.41 24.91
C LEU A 274 8.17 4.33 26.24
N THR A 275 9.21 5.15 26.39
CA THR A 275 9.98 5.20 27.63
C THR A 275 9.12 5.76 28.75
N GLN A 276 8.37 6.85 28.53
CA GLN A 276 7.47 7.42 29.54
C GLN A 276 6.34 6.47 29.95
N LEU A 277 5.76 5.74 29.00
CA LEU A 277 4.72 4.75 29.31
C LEU A 277 5.20 3.55 30.15
N ARG A 278 6.50 3.26 30.16
CA ARG A 278 7.10 2.12 30.89
C ARG A 278 7.58 2.47 32.30
N VAL A 279 7.41 3.72 32.74
CA VAL A 279 7.77 4.15 34.11
C VAL A 279 6.71 3.70 35.16
N LEU A 280 5.78 2.82 34.77
CA LEU A 280 4.75 2.23 35.62
C LEU A 280 4.78 0.69 35.61
#